data_AF-A0A7J0E3P4-F1
#
_entry.id   AF-A0A7J0E3P4-F1
#
_cell.length_a   1.000
_cell.length_b   1.000
_cell.length_c   1.000
_cell.angle_alpha   90.00
_cell.angle_beta   90.00
_cell.angle_gamma   90.00
#
_symmetry.space_group_name_H-M   'P 1'
#
loop_
_entity.id
_entity.type
_entity.pdbx_description
1 polymer ?
#
loop_
_entity_poly.entity_id
_entity_poly.type
_entity_poly.pdbx_seq_one_letter_code
_entity_poly.pdbx_strand_id
1 'polypeptide(L)'
;MSKRLKLSDLAKVVAQKAATLLQRALLSRKGLRPHLCGYGKKILAGVILPADKEKVDKLTFDQVVTKFIHAIGQGVILGSSLAVRSRDFAESALNQKAVAESAEMEMVRAQNRAIEMEGALAEEQAKGKKLAEDADARNKVITKLEARISELEKSQSLTQGRIIAAFKESDDFLEAVRGSASSYFGDGFDFCKRQLAHQYPDLGVDLEDVEMDHEFLAKEEAEAEQRAAEEGAAGAEGVGEAI
;
A
#
# COMPACT_ATOMS: atom_id res chain seq x y z
N MET A 1 -81.43 -68.44 -23.64
CA MET A 1 -81.86 -67.03 -23.83
C MET A 1 -80.62 -66.13 -23.86
N SER A 2 -80.27 -65.57 -25.02
CA SER A 2 -79.06 -64.76 -25.20
C SER A 2 -79.39 -63.27 -24.99
N LYS A 3 -78.83 -62.64 -23.94
CA LYS A 3 -79.02 -61.21 -23.64
C LYS A 3 -78.18 -60.37 -24.61
N ARG A 4 -78.79 -59.87 -25.69
CA ARG A 4 -78.16 -58.86 -26.56
C ARG A 4 -78.11 -57.53 -25.81
N LEU A 5 -76.94 -57.16 -25.27
CA LEU A 5 -76.70 -55.83 -24.73
C LEU A 5 -76.79 -54.82 -25.89
N LYS A 6 -77.56 -53.74 -25.71
CA LYS A 6 -77.63 -52.66 -26.70
C LYS A 6 -76.29 -51.91 -26.72
N LEU A 7 -75.79 -51.61 -27.91
CA LEU A 7 -74.56 -50.81 -28.13
C LEU A 7 -74.56 -49.49 -27.33
N SER A 8 -75.73 -48.89 -27.13
CA SER A 8 -75.92 -47.69 -26.30
C SER A 8 -75.49 -47.88 -24.84
N ASP A 9 -75.72 -49.07 -24.28
CA ASP A 9 -75.41 -49.37 -22.89
C ASP A 9 -73.91 -49.65 -22.72
N LEU A 10 -73.30 -50.32 -23.70
CA LEU A 10 -71.85 -50.50 -23.74
C LEU A 10 -71.11 -49.16 -23.85
N ALA A 11 -71.59 -48.25 -24.69
CA ALA A 11 -71.01 -46.91 -24.83
C ALA A 11 -71.09 -46.11 -23.52
N LYS A 12 -72.22 -46.18 -22.79
CA LYS A 12 -72.37 -45.55 -21.47
C LYS A 12 -71.41 -46.15 -20.44
N VAL A 13 -71.27 -47.47 -20.39
CA VAL A 13 -70.36 -48.16 -19.47
C VAL A 13 -68.90 -47.80 -19.77
N VAL A 14 -68.51 -47.75 -21.05
CA VAL A 14 -67.16 -47.36 -21.46
C VAL A 14 -66.89 -45.89 -21.12
N ALA A 15 -67.83 -44.98 -21.39
CA ALA A 15 -67.69 -43.57 -21.03
C ALA A 15 -67.56 -43.37 -19.51
N GLN A 16 -68.38 -44.06 -18.72
CA GLN A 16 -68.33 -44.00 -17.25
C GLN A 16 -67.01 -44.57 -16.72
N LYS A 17 -66.54 -45.69 -17.25
CA LYS A 17 -65.28 -46.32 -16.83
C LYS A 17 -64.07 -45.48 -17.24
N ALA A 18 -64.09 -44.86 -18.42
CA ALA A 18 -63.07 -43.92 -18.87
C ALA A 18 -63.01 -42.67 -17.98
N ALA A 19 -64.16 -42.05 -17.67
CA ALA A 19 -64.25 -40.90 -16.77
C ALA A 19 -63.69 -41.23 -15.37
N THR A 20 -64.03 -42.41 -14.86
CA THR A 20 -63.56 -42.88 -13.54
C THR A 20 -62.04 -43.10 -13.53
N LEU A 21 -61.47 -43.69 -14.59
CA LEU A 21 -60.02 -43.88 -14.73
C LEU A 21 -59.28 -42.54 -14.85
N LEU A 22 -59.84 -41.58 -15.60
CA LEU A 22 -59.27 -40.24 -15.76
C LEU A 22 -59.29 -39.47 -14.42
N GLN A 23 -60.37 -39.57 -13.67
CA GLN A 23 -60.49 -38.98 -12.34
C GLN A 23 -59.50 -39.59 -11.34
N ARG A 24 -59.29 -40.92 -11.38
CA ARG A 24 -58.28 -41.62 -10.56
C ARG A 24 -56.85 -41.21 -10.93
N ALA A 25 -56.55 -41.09 -12.23
CA ALA A 25 -55.24 -40.68 -12.70
C ALA A 25 -54.90 -39.23 -12.28
N LEU A 26 -55.89 -38.34 -12.28
CA LEU A 26 -55.72 -36.96 -11.82
C LEU A 26 -55.52 -36.88 -10.29
N LEU A 27 -56.26 -37.68 -9.51
CA LEU A 27 -56.14 -37.70 -8.05
C LEU A 27 -54.84 -38.37 -7.55
N SER A 28 -54.23 -39.25 -8.34
CA SER A 28 -52.97 -39.92 -7.96
C SER A 28 -51.72 -39.02 -8.08
N ARG A 29 -51.80 -37.87 -8.76
CA ARG A 29 -50.72 -36.86 -8.80
C ARG A 29 -50.87 -35.89 -7.63
N LYS A 30 -50.48 -36.33 -6.43
CA LYS A 30 -50.31 -35.47 -5.24
C LYS A 30 -49.20 -34.44 -5.51
N GLY A 31 -49.56 -33.28 -6.04
CA GLY A 31 -48.60 -32.19 -6.28
C GLY A 31 -49.01 -31.11 -7.29
N LEU A 32 -50.09 -31.28 -8.06
CA LEU A 32 -50.56 -30.22 -8.95
C LEU A 32 -51.31 -29.14 -8.16
N ARG A 33 -50.76 -27.92 -8.15
CA ARG A 33 -51.38 -26.71 -7.55
C ARG A 33 -52.80 -26.48 -8.10
N PRO A 34 -53.73 -25.94 -7.29
CA PRO A 34 -55.16 -25.81 -7.64
C PRO A 34 -55.47 -24.95 -8.88
N HIS A 35 -54.52 -24.18 -9.41
CA HIS A 35 -54.74 -23.32 -10.58
C HIS A 35 -54.93 -24.06 -11.92
N LEU A 36 -54.60 -25.35 -12.03
CA LEU A 36 -54.81 -26.13 -13.25
C LEU A 36 -56.18 -26.83 -13.32
N CYS A 37 -56.99 -26.77 -12.26
CA CYS A 37 -58.33 -27.39 -12.22
C CYS A 37 -59.32 -26.72 -13.20
N GLY A 38 -59.08 -25.46 -13.60
CA GLY A 38 -59.95 -24.73 -14.53
C GLY A 38 -59.85 -25.15 -16.01
N TYR A 39 -58.74 -25.73 -16.44
CA TYR A 39 -58.51 -26.07 -17.86
C TYR A 39 -59.06 -27.45 -18.26
N GLY A 40 -59.10 -28.42 -17.34
CA GLY A 40 -59.61 -29.77 -17.64
C GLY A 40 -61.09 -29.80 -18.02
N LYS A 41 -61.92 -28.94 -17.39
CA LYS A 41 -63.36 -28.84 -17.71
C LYS A 41 -63.62 -28.27 -19.11
N LYS A 42 -62.79 -27.34 -19.59
CA LYS A 42 -62.95 -26.72 -20.90
C LYS A 42 -62.50 -27.63 -22.05
N ILE A 43 -61.49 -28.47 -21.83
CA ILE A 43 -61.04 -29.44 -22.85
C ILE A 43 -62.07 -30.57 -23.02
N LEU A 44 -62.68 -31.07 -21.94
CA LEU A 44 -63.77 -32.04 -22.03
C LEU A 44 -65.03 -31.46 -22.71
N ALA A 45 -65.31 -30.17 -22.50
CA ALA A 45 -66.42 -29.49 -23.17
C ALA A 45 -66.15 -29.19 -24.66
N GLY A 46 -64.89 -29.07 -25.08
CA GLY A 46 -64.52 -28.85 -26.49
C GLY A 46 -64.33 -30.13 -27.31
N VAL A 47 -63.90 -31.23 -26.68
CA VAL A 47 -63.73 -32.53 -27.35
C VAL A 47 -65.08 -33.24 -27.56
N ILE A 48 -66.07 -32.97 -26.70
CA ILE A 48 -67.46 -33.26 -27.02
C ILE A 48 -67.95 -32.10 -27.89
N LEU A 49 -67.60 -32.14 -29.19
CA LEU A 49 -68.27 -31.31 -30.20
C LEU A 49 -69.78 -31.36 -29.94
N PRO A 50 -70.51 -30.23 -30.04
CA PRO A 50 -71.97 -30.27 -30.09
C PRO A 50 -72.33 -31.08 -31.34
N ALA A 51 -72.52 -32.38 -31.13
CA ALA A 51 -72.85 -33.31 -32.19
C ALA A 51 -74.26 -32.96 -32.63
N ASP A 52 -74.33 -32.31 -33.79
CA ASP A 52 -75.51 -32.23 -34.62
C ASP A 52 -76.09 -33.64 -34.73
N LYS A 53 -77.20 -33.89 -34.02
CA LYS A 53 -77.69 -35.25 -33.71
C LYS A 53 -78.01 -36.07 -34.97
N GLU A 54 -78.12 -35.41 -36.13
CA GLU A 54 -78.52 -36.00 -37.40
C GLU A 54 -77.37 -36.66 -38.19
N LYS A 55 -76.09 -36.40 -37.84
CA LYS A 55 -74.93 -36.95 -38.58
C LYS A 55 -74.20 -38.09 -37.87
N VAL A 56 -74.65 -38.50 -36.68
CA VAL A 56 -73.94 -39.50 -35.86
C VAL A 56 -74.23 -40.94 -36.32
N ASP A 57 -75.35 -41.19 -37.00
CA ASP A 57 -75.77 -42.55 -37.41
C ASP A 57 -74.98 -43.14 -38.61
N LYS A 58 -74.01 -42.40 -39.18
CA LYS A 58 -73.17 -42.88 -40.30
C LYS A 58 -71.70 -43.10 -39.95
N LEU A 59 -71.28 -42.83 -38.72
CA LEU A 59 -69.93 -43.13 -38.28
C LEU A 59 -69.86 -44.61 -37.89
N THR A 60 -69.15 -45.40 -38.68
CA THR A 60 -68.82 -46.77 -38.29
C THR A 60 -68.00 -46.74 -37.01
N PHE A 61 -68.20 -47.76 -36.17
CA PHE A 61 -67.53 -47.90 -34.87
C PHE A 61 -66.02 -47.64 -34.96
N ASP A 62 -65.37 -48.12 -36.03
CA ASP A 62 -63.95 -47.90 -36.29
C ASP A 62 -63.56 -46.41 -36.39
N GLN A 63 -64.36 -45.56 -37.04
CA GLN A 63 -64.05 -44.13 -37.14
C GLN A 63 -64.13 -43.42 -35.78
N VAL A 64 -65.05 -43.84 -34.91
CA VAL A 64 -65.16 -43.30 -33.54
C VAL A 64 -63.95 -43.73 -32.71
N VAL A 65 -63.56 -45.01 -32.81
CA VAL A 65 -62.40 -45.56 -32.11
C VAL A 65 -61.11 -44.88 -32.58
N THR A 66 -60.89 -44.69 -33.89
CA THR A 66 -59.68 -44.03 -34.40
C THR A 66 -59.57 -42.58 -33.95
N LYS A 67 -60.67 -41.80 -33.99
CA LYS A 67 -60.67 -40.41 -33.50
C LYS A 67 -60.42 -40.32 -31.99
N PHE A 68 -60.96 -41.27 -31.22
CA PHE A 68 -60.73 -41.35 -29.79
C PHE A 68 -59.28 -41.69 -29.45
N ILE A 69 -58.69 -42.67 -30.15
CA ILE A 69 -57.26 -43.01 -30.02
C ILE A 69 -56.37 -41.82 -30.42
N HIS A 70 -56.73 -41.08 -31.47
CA HIS A 70 -55.98 -39.91 -31.91
C HIS A 70 -56.01 -38.77 -30.87
N ALA A 71 -57.18 -38.48 -30.28
CA ALA A 71 -57.33 -37.49 -29.23
C ALA A 71 -56.55 -37.87 -27.96
N ILE A 72 -56.55 -39.15 -27.58
CA ILE A 72 -55.74 -39.67 -26.47
C ILE A 72 -54.24 -39.56 -26.79
N GLY A 73 -53.83 -39.94 -28.00
CA GLY A 73 -52.45 -39.85 -28.46
C GLY A 73 -51.91 -38.42 -28.41
N GLN A 74 -52.69 -37.44 -28.88
CA GLN A 74 -52.33 -36.01 -28.80
C GLN A 74 -52.24 -35.52 -27.35
N GLY A 75 -53.17 -35.94 -26.47
CA GLY A 75 -53.13 -35.61 -25.06
C GLY A 75 -51.90 -36.15 -24.32
N VAL A 76 -51.46 -37.36 -24.67
CA VAL A 76 -50.24 -37.98 -24.11
C VAL A 76 -48.96 -37.27 -24.59
N ILE A 77 -48.91 -36.86 -25.86
CA ILE A 77 -47.77 -36.11 -26.42
C ILE A 77 -47.66 -34.73 -25.75
N LEU A 78 -48.78 -34.00 -25.62
CA LEU A 78 -48.81 -32.69 -24.96
C LEU A 78 -48.49 -32.79 -23.45
N GLY A 79 -49.00 -33.82 -22.77
CA GLY A 79 -48.73 -34.07 -21.36
C GLY A 79 -47.26 -34.38 -21.08
N SER A 80 -46.61 -35.14 -21.96
CA SER A 80 -45.17 -35.45 -21.86
C SER A 80 -44.30 -34.21 -22.08
N SER A 81 -44.62 -33.37 -23.08
CA SER A 81 -43.89 -32.11 -23.33
C SER A 81 -44.02 -31.11 -22.17
N LEU A 82 -45.21 -31.01 -21.56
CA LEU A 82 -45.41 -30.14 -20.39
C LEU A 82 -44.64 -30.64 -19.15
N ALA A 83 -44.59 -31.96 -18.94
CA ALA A 83 -43.85 -32.56 -17.84
C ALA A 83 -42.34 -32.32 -17.95
N VAL A 84 -41.78 -32.45 -19.16
CA VAL A 84 -40.37 -32.12 -19.45
C VAL A 84 -40.09 -30.65 -19.16
N ARG A 85 -40.88 -29.73 -19.73
CA ARG A 85 -40.70 -28.28 -19.46
C ARG A 85 -40.82 -27.93 -17.98
N SER A 86 -41.76 -28.54 -17.26
CA SER A 86 -41.92 -28.28 -15.82
C SER A 86 -40.73 -28.74 -14.97
N ARG A 87 -40.01 -29.79 -15.43
CA ARG A 87 -38.77 -30.24 -14.79
C ARG A 87 -37.65 -29.24 -15.07
N ASP A 88 -37.49 -28.81 -16.31
CA ASP A 88 -36.46 -27.84 -16.71
C ASP A 88 -36.60 -26.50 -15.96
N PHE A 89 -37.85 -26.05 -15.73
CA PHE A 89 -38.11 -24.86 -14.92
C PHE A 89 -37.76 -25.04 -13.44
N ALA A 90 -38.06 -26.20 -12.86
CA ALA A 90 -37.72 -26.49 -11.47
C ALA A 90 -36.20 -26.59 -11.27
N GLU A 91 -35.49 -27.23 -12.19
CA GLU A 91 -34.03 -27.34 -12.17
C GLU A 91 -33.36 -25.98 -12.38
N SER A 92 -33.86 -25.17 -13.32
CA SER A 92 -33.39 -23.79 -13.53
C SER A 92 -33.58 -22.93 -12.27
N ALA A 93 -34.71 -23.06 -11.57
CA ALA A 93 -34.96 -22.32 -10.33
C ALA A 93 -34.02 -22.74 -9.19
N LEU A 94 -33.70 -24.03 -9.07
CA LEU A 94 -32.74 -24.53 -8.08
C LEU A 94 -31.32 -24.05 -8.40
N ASN A 95 -30.92 -24.08 -9.68
CA ASN A 95 -29.62 -23.57 -10.12
C ASN A 95 -29.49 -22.06 -9.88
N GLN A 96 -30.54 -21.27 -10.16
CA GLN A 96 -30.55 -19.84 -9.84
C GLN A 96 -30.43 -19.59 -8.34
N LYS A 97 -31.14 -20.39 -7.52
CA LYS A 97 -31.04 -20.29 -6.06
C LYS A 97 -29.61 -20.59 -5.58
N ALA A 98 -28.98 -21.65 -6.09
CA ALA A 98 -27.60 -21.99 -5.74
C ALA A 98 -26.59 -20.91 -6.16
N VAL A 99 -26.78 -20.29 -7.33
CA VAL A 99 -25.95 -19.16 -7.77
C VAL A 99 -26.13 -17.94 -6.86
N ALA A 100 -27.37 -17.62 -6.47
CA ALA A 100 -27.64 -16.53 -5.54
C ALA A 100 -27.01 -16.78 -4.16
N GLU A 101 -27.17 -17.98 -3.59
CA GLU A 101 -26.55 -18.35 -2.32
C GLU A 101 -25.01 -18.32 -2.39
N SER A 102 -24.42 -18.74 -3.52
CA SER A 102 -22.98 -18.65 -3.75
C SER A 102 -22.51 -17.19 -3.82
N ALA A 103 -23.26 -16.32 -4.50
CA ALA A 103 -22.93 -14.90 -4.62
C ALA A 103 -23.03 -14.19 -3.27
N GLU A 104 -24.06 -14.47 -2.47
CA GLU A 104 -24.20 -13.93 -1.11
C GLU A 104 -23.02 -14.36 -0.22
N MET A 105 -22.63 -15.64 -0.28
CA MET A 105 -21.50 -16.14 0.51
C MET A 105 -20.17 -15.48 0.09
N GLU A 106 -19.98 -15.25 -1.21
CA GLU A 106 -18.80 -14.55 -1.73
C GLU A 106 -18.79 -13.07 -1.31
N MET A 107 -19.94 -12.39 -1.34
CA MET A 107 -20.08 -11.01 -0.86
C MET A 107 -19.75 -10.90 0.63
N VAL A 108 -20.24 -11.82 1.47
CA VAL A 108 -19.90 -11.84 2.91
C VAL A 108 -18.40 -12.06 3.11
N ARG A 109 -17.77 -12.95 2.33
CA ARG A 109 -16.32 -13.17 2.40
C ARG A 109 -15.54 -11.92 1.98
N ALA A 110 -15.98 -11.24 0.93
CA ALA A 110 -15.37 -9.99 0.46
C ALA A 110 -15.51 -8.88 1.51
N GLN A 111 -16.68 -8.77 2.15
CA GLN A 111 -16.93 -7.81 3.22
C GLN A 111 -16.03 -8.06 4.44
N ASN A 112 -15.87 -9.31 4.87
CA ASN A 112 -14.98 -9.64 5.99
C ASN A 112 -13.53 -9.27 5.68
N ARG A 113 -13.04 -9.56 4.46
CA ARG A 113 -11.70 -9.15 4.02
C ARG A 113 -11.54 -7.62 4.00
N ALA A 114 -12.58 -6.89 3.57
CA ALA A 114 -12.54 -5.43 3.58
C ALA A 114 -12.39 -4.88 5.01
N ILE A 115 -13.14 -5.43 5.97
CA ILE A 115 -13.05 -5.06 7.39
C ILE A 115 -11.65 -5.36 7.96
N GLU A 116 -11.08 -6.53 7.63
CA GLU A 116 -9.72 -6.88 8.06
C GLU A 116 -8.67 -5.90 7.50
N MET A 117 -8.80 -5.52 6.23
CA MET A 117 -7.91 -4.55 5.59
C MET A 117 -8.06 -3.14 6.16
N GLU A 118 -9.28 -2.70 6.47
CA GLU A 118 -9.52 -1.42 7.15
C GLU A 118 -8.89 -1.40 8.55
N GLY A 119 -8.99 -2.50 9.30
CA GLY A 119 -8.33 -2.66 10.60
C GLY A 119 -6.80 -2.57 10.49
N ALA A 120 -6.21 -3.30 9.53
CA ALA A 120 -4.78 -3.26 9.29
C ALA A 120 -4.30 -1.86 8.86
N LEU A 121 -5.07 -1.16 8.03
CA LEU A 121 -4.75 0.20 7.60
C LEU A 121 -4.80 1.19 8.77
N ALA A 122 -5.79 1.09 9.65
CA ALA A 122 -5.88 1.93 10.85
C ALA A 122 -4.71 1.67 11.81
N GLU A 123 -4.32 0.41 12.01
CA GLU A 123 -3.16 0.05 12.83
C GLU A 123 -1.86 0.61 12.24
N GLU A 124 -1.67 0.48 10.94
CA GLU A 124 -0.48 1.00 10.24
C GLU A 124 -0.43 2.53 10.28
N GLN A 125 -1.57 3.20 10.12
CA GLN A 125 -1.66 4.65 10.27
C GLN A 125 -1.30 5.10 11.70
N ALA A 126 -1.72 4.35 12.73
CA ALA A 126 -1.37 4.65 14.11
C ALA A 126 0.14 4.44 14.37
N LYS A 127 0.74 3.39 13.81
CA LYS A 127 2.20 3.17 13.85
C LYS A 127 2.94 4.31 13.15
N GLY A 128 2.48 4.71 11.96
CA GLY A 128 3.05 5.84 11.21
C GLY A 128 3.04 7.15 12.00
N LYS A 129 1.94 7.46 12.69
CA LYS A 129 1.85 8.65 13.57
C LYS A 129 2.85 8.60 14.72
N LYS A 130 2.96 7.45 15.41
CA LYS A 130 3.94 7.28 16.48
C LYS A 130 5.38 7.42 15.99
N LEU A 131 5.69 6.88 14.81
CA LEU A 131 7.02 7.02 14.19
C LEU A 131 7.32 8.48 13.82
N ALA A 132 6.33 9.23 13.32
CA ALA A 132 6.49 10.65 13.03
C ALA A 132 6.76 11.47 14.30
N GLU A 133 6.03 11.22 15.39
CA GLU A 133 6.26 11.88 16.67
C GLU A 133 7.64 11.57 17.27
N ASP A 134 8.10 10.32 17.19
CA ASP A 134 9.44 9.92 17.66
C ASP A 134 10.54 10.55 16.78
N ALA A 135 10.33 10.65 15.47
CA ALA A 135 11.26 11.33 14.56
C ALA A 135 11.38 12.83 14.91
N ASP A 136 10.27 13.51 15.19
CA ASP A 136 10.27 14.91 15.61
C ASP A 136 10.97 15.11 16.96
N ALA A 137 10.75 14.20 17.92
CA ALA A 137 11.43 14.22 19.20
C ALA A 137 12.96 14.06 19.04
N ARG A 138 13.41 13.11 18.20
CA ARG A 138 14.83 12.91 17.88
C ARG A 138 15.44 14.10 17.18
N ASN A 139 14.75 14.72 16.23
CA ASN A 139 15.21 15.92 15.54
C ASN A 139 15.46 17.07 16.52
N LYS A 140 14.59 17.26 17.52
CA LYS A 140 14.80 18.26 18.60
C LYS A 140 16.01 17.95 19.47
N VAL A 141 16.38 16.68 19.64
CA VAL A 141 17.60 16.28 20.37
C VAL A 141 18.83 16.55 19.51
N ILE A 142 18.78 16.22 18.22
CA ILE A 142 19.86 16.47 17.26
C ILE A 142 20.23 17.95 17.23
N THR A 143 19.24 18.85 17.09
CA THR A 143 19.52 20.30 17.05
C THR A 143 20.15 20.82 18.34
N LYS A 144 19.76 20.28 19.51
CA LYS A 144 20.39 20.61 20.79
C LYS A 144 21.83 20.10 20.88
N LEU A 145 22.10 18.90 20.35
CA LEU A 145 23.45 18.33 20.33
C LEU A 145 24.37 19.10 19.37
N GLU A 146 23.88 19.49 18.20
CA GLU A 146 24.63 20.33 17.23
C GLU A 146 25.03 21.68 17.84
N ALA A 147 24.13 22.32 18.59
CA ALA A 147 24.42 23.55 19.31
C ALA A 147 25.52 23.36 20.37
N ARG A 148 25.47 22.26 21.13
CA ARG A 148 26.50 21.92 22.13
C ARG A 148 27.85 21.59 21.51
N ILE A 149 27.87 20.90 20.37
CA ILE A 149 29.10 20.62 19.63
C ILE A 149 29.74 21.93 19.20
N SER A 150 28.95 22.85 18.63
CA SER A 150 29.45 24.18 18.22
C SER A 150 29.99 25.00 19.40
N GLU A 151 29.37 24.91 20.57
CA GLU A 151 29.85 25.56 21.80
C GLU A 151 31.16 24.94 22.29
N LEU A 152 31.25 23.61 22.30
CA LEU A 152 32.46 22.89 22.69
C LEU A 152 33.63 23.21 21.76
N GLU A 153 33.43 23.22 20.44
CA GLU A 153 34.45 23.56 19.45
C GLU A 153 35.00 24.97 19.69
N LYS A 154 34.14 25.96 19.96
CA LYS A 154 34.57 27.33 20.33
C LYS A 154 35.36 27.35 21.63
N SER A 155 34.92 26.62 22.66
CA SER A 155 35.64 26.56 23.94
C SER A 155 37.01 25.88 23.80
N GLN A 156 37.11 24.87 22.91
CA GLN A 156 38.35 24.17 22.60
C GLN A 156 39.33 25.10 21.89
N SER A 157 38.89 25.82 20.86
CA SER A 157 39.77 26.75 20.14
C SER A 157 40.28 27.87 21.06
N LEU A 158 39.43 28.37 21.97
CA LEU A 158 39.83 29.37 22.97
C LEU A 158 40.86 28.80 23.95
N THR A 159 40.63 27.59 24.46
CA THR A 159 41.56 26.93 25.39
C THR A 159 42.89 26.63 24.73
N GLN A 160 42.88 26.16 23.49
CA GLN A 160 44.08 25.92 22.70
C GLN A 160 44.86 27.22 22.47
N GLY A 161 44.17 28.32 22.13
CA GLY A 161 44.79 29.64 22.00
C GLY A 161 45.46 30.09 23.30
N ARG A 162 44.81 29.91 24.45
CA ARG A 162 45.37 30.24 25.77
C ARG A 162 46.60 29.40 26.12
N ILE A 163 46.57 28.10 25.83
CA ILE A 163 47.72 27.22 26.07
C ILE A 163 48.91 27.65 25.20
N ILE A 164 48.68 27.97 23.93
CA ILE A 164 49.74 28.45 23.03
C ILE A 164 50.32 29.78 23.50
N ALA A 165 49.47 30.72 23.92
CA ALA A 165 49.92 32.00 24.47
C ALA A 165 50.77 31.80 25.73
N ALA A 166 50.27 31.02 26.70
CA ALA A 166 51.02 30.72 27.93
C ALA A 166 52.34 29.99 27.66
N PHE A 167 52.39 29.10 26.67
CA PHE A 167 53.62 28.43 26.26
C PHE A 167 54.63 29.40 25.65
N LYS A 168 54.19 30.33 24.79
CA LYS A 168 55.06 31.35 24.20
C LYS A 168 55.63 32.32 25.24
N GLU A 169 54.87 32.58 26.29
CA GLU A 169 55.28 33.41 27.43
C GLU A 169 56.15 32.64 28.45
N SER A 170 56.34 31.32 28.29
CA SER A 170 57.13 30.52 29.22
C SER A 170 58.64 30.76 29.08
N ASP A 171 59.34 30.74 30.22
CA ASP A 171 60.79 30.91 30.27
C ASP A 171 61.51 29.87 29.42
N ASP A 172 61.07 28.61 29.44
CA ASP A 172 61.63 27.53 28.62
C ASP A 172 61.59 27.86 27.12
N PHE A 173 60.48 28.42 26.64
CA PHE A 173 60.35 28.82 25.24
C PHE A 173 61.27 30.00 24.92
N LEU A 174 61.29 31.03 25.78
CA LEU A 174 62.15 32.19 25.60
C LEU A 174 63.64 31.83 25.64
N GLU A 175 64.04 30.93 26.52
CA GLU A 175 65.40 30.41 26.62
C GLU A 175 65.78 29.60 25.37
N ALA A 176 64.89 28.73 24.89
CA ALA A 176 65.10 27.99 23.65
C ALA A 176 65.22 28.91 22.43
N VAL A 177 64.40 29.96 22.34
CA VAL A 177 64.48 30.98 21.28
C VAL A 177 65.80 31.75 21.38
N ARG A 178 66.18 32.20 22.57
CA ARG A 178 67.44 32.94 22.81
C ARG A 178 68.67 32.07 22.51
N GLY A 179 68.67 30.82 22.94
CA GLY A 179 69.74 29.86 22.66
C GLY A 179 69.87 29.59 21.15
N SER A 180 68.75 29.39 20.46
CA SER A 180 68.72 29.20 19.01
C SER A 180 69.23 30.43 18.26
N ALA A 181 68.74 31.62 18.61
CA ALA A 181 69.19 32.89 18.04
C ALA A 181 70.68 33.12 18.26
N SER A 182 71.19 32.88 19.48
CA SER A 182 72.61 32.98 19.79
C SER A 182 73.45 32.03 18.95
N SER A 183 73.03 30.76 18.78
CA SER A 183 73.76 29.82 17.94
C SER A 183 73.80 30.23 16.47
N TYR A 184 72.72 30.83 15.97
CA TYR A 184 72.58 31.22 14.57
C TYR A 184 73.32 32.52 14.26
N PHE A 185 73.16 33.54 15.11
CA PHE A 185 73.74 34.88 14.92
C PHE A 185 75.13 35.06 15.54
N GLY A 186 75.56 34.17 16.44
CA GLY A 186 76.93 34.11 16.94
C GLY A 186 77.76 33.14 16.11
N ASP A 187 77.89 31.91 16.60
CA ASP A 187 78.77 30.88 16.03
C ASP A 187 78.51 30.60 14.54
N GLY A 188 77.24 30.58 14.12
CA GLY A 188 76.84 30.39 12.72
C GLY A 188 77.26 31.55 11.81
N PHE A 189 77.14 32.79 12.29
CA PHE A 189 77.57 33.98 11.55
C PHE A 189 79.09 34.04 11.44
N ASP A 190 79.82 33.72 12.50
CA ASP A 190 81.28 33.62 12.49
C ASP A 190 81.79 32.48 11.60
N PHE A 191 81.04 31.38 11.51
CA PHE A 191 81.31 30.33 10.54
C PHE A 191 81.17 30.84 9.09
N CYS A 192 80.10 31.59 8.78
CA CYS A 192 79.92 32.20 7.47
C CYS A 192 81.02 33.21 7.12
N LYS A 193 81.43 34.07 8.07
CA LYS A 193 82.57 34.98 7.91
C LYS A 193 83.85 34.20 7.57
N ARG A 194 84.13 33.10 8.28
CA ARG A 194 85.28 32.22 8.01
C ARG A 194 85.22 31.54 6.64
N GLN A 195 84.04 31.10 6.20
CA GLN A 195 83.86 30.52 4.86
C GLN A 195 84.12 31.55 3.74
N LEU A 196 83.62 32.78 3.92
CA LEU A 196 83.85 33.89 2.99
C LEU A 196 85.33 34.27 2.92
N ALA A 197 86.01 34.41 4.06
CA ALA A 197 87.45 34.71 4.11
C ALA A 197 88.30 33.63 3.42
N HIS A 198 87.93 32.35 3.57
CA HIS A 198 88.65 31.25 2.94
C HIS A 198 88.40 31.17 1.42
N GLN A 199 87.19 31.45 0.94
CA GLN A 199 86.88 31.40 -0.50
C GLN A 199 87.38 32.62 -1.26
N TYR A 200 87.47 33.78 -0.61
CA TYR A 200 87.85 35.05 -1.23
C TYR A 200 88.88 35.80 -0.37
N PRO A 201 90.14 35.37 -0.34
CA PRO A 201 91.17 35.96 0.51
C PRO A 201 91.51 37.42 0.15
N ASP A 202 91.28 37.83 -1.10
CA ASP A 202 91.65 39.17 -1.60
C ASP A 202 90.47 40.15 -1.62
N LEU A 203 89.39 39.89 -0.88
CA LEU A 203 88.20 40.74 -0.90
C LEU A 203 88.48 42.18 -0.42
N GLY A 204 89.60 42.40 0.29
CA GLY A 204 90.03 43.71 0.78
C GLY A 204 89.12 44.31 1.87
N VAL A 205 88.14 43.55 2.33
CA VAL A 205 87.24 43.88 3.43
C VAL A 205 87.70 43.11 4.64
N ASP A 206 87.98 43.81 5.73
CA ASP A 206 88.23 43.16 7.01
C ASP A 206 86.91 42.60 7.55
N LEU A 207 86.75 41.29 7.46
CA LEU A 207 85.55 40.60 7.92
C LEU A 207 85.50 40.49 9.46
N GLU A 208 86.60 40.76 10.18
CA GLU A 208 86.58 40.86 11.65
C GLU A 208 85.92 42.17 12.12
N ASP A 209 86.04 43.24 11.34
CA ASP A 209 85.41 44.54 11.59
C ASP A 209 83.94 44.61 11.10
N VAL A 210 83.43 43.56 10.45
CA VAL A 210 82.01 43.43 10.10
C VAL A 210 81.24 43.01 11.36
N GLU A 211 81.01 43.99 12.24
CA GLU A 211 80.00 43.90 13.29
C GLU A 211 78.60 44.07 12.70
N MET A 212 77.61 43.39 13.30
CA MET A 212 76.23 43.77 13.04
C MET A 212 76.03 45.20 13.54
N ASP A 213 75.52 46.06 12.67
CA ASP A 213 75.25 47.44 12.99
C ASP A 213 74.31 47.54 14.21
N HIS A 214 74.87 47.98 15.34
CA HIS A 214 74.12 48.12 16.59
C HIS A 214 73.04 49.20 16.48
N GLU A 215 73.16 50.17 15.58
CA GLU A 215 72.08 51.12 15.30
C GLU A 215 70.89 50.43 14.62
N PHE A 216 71.15 49.44 13.77
CA PHE A 216 70.09 48.68 13.10
C PHE A 216 69.30 47.83 14.11
N LEU A 217 69.99 47.16 15.04
CA LEU A 217 69.36 46.42 16.13
C LEU A 217 68.54 47.33 17.06
N ALA A 218 69.12 48.46 17.48
CA ALA A 218 68.44 49.41 18.36
C ALA A 218 67.19 50.02 17.69
N LYS A 219 67.25 50.26 16.38
CA LYS A 219 66.11 50.73 15.61
C LYS A 219 65.02 49.67 15.47
N GLU A 220 65.40 48.42 15.22
CA GLU A 220 64.44 47.31 15.13
C GLU A 220 63.74 47.05 16.47
N GLU A 221 64.49 47.12 17.59
CA GLU A 221 63.94 47.01 18.94
C GLU A 221 62.96 48.14 19.26
N ALA A 222 63.31 49.39 18.92
CA ALA A 222 62.41 50.54 19.08
C ALA A 222 61.15 50.45 18.21
N GLU A 223 61.27 49.98 16.97
CA GLU A 223 60.10 49.75 16.10
C GLU A 223 59.22 48.60 16.62
N ALA A 224 59.81 47.56 17.21
CA ALA A 224 59.07 46.46 17.81
C ALA A 224 58.28 46.89 19.05
N GLU A 225 58.88 47.71 19.93
CA GLU A 225 58.16 48.31 21.07
C GLU A 225 57.01 49.21 20.60
N GLN A 226 57.21 50.00 19.55
CA GLN A 226 56.18 50.88 19.02
C GLN A 226 54.99 50.10 18.45
N ARG A 227 55.24 48.99 17.73
CA ARG A 227 54.18 48.09 17.23
C ARG A 227 53.43 47.40 18.37
N ALA A 228 54.13 46.97 19.43
CA ALA A 228 53.50 46.36 20.59
C ALA A 228 52.58 47.34 21.34
N ALA A 229 52.96 48.62 21.40
CA ALA A 229 52.13 49.67 21.99
C ALA A 229 50.87 49.96 21.16
N GLU A 230 50.97 49.94 19.82
CA GLU A 230 49.84 50.17 18.92
C GLU A 230 48.82 49.00 18.92
N GLU A 231 49.28 47.75 18.94
CA GLU A 231 48.39 46.58 19.04
C GLU A 231 47.68 46.50 20.40
N GLY A 232 48.33 46.92 21.49
CA GLY A 232 47.72 47.00 22.81
C GLY A 232 46.60 48.05 22.90
N ALA A 233 46.69 49.14 22.13
CA ALA A 233 45.68 50.19 22.10
C ALA A 233 44.45 49.81 21.26
N ALA A 234 44.64 49.08 20.15
CA ALA A 234 43.54 48.67 19.28
C ALA A 234 42.62 47.59 19.90
N GLY A 235 43.12 46.81 20.85
CA GLY A 235 42.33 45.79 21.55
C GLY A 235 41.31 46.32 22.57
N ALA A 236 41.42 47.58 23.00
CA ALA A 236 40.59 48.16 24.05
C ALA A 236 39.29 48.84 23.56
N GLU A 237 39.20 49.21 22.27
CA GLU A 237 38.03 49.91 21.71
C GLU A 237 36.90 48.99 21.21
N GLY A 238 37.11 47.67 21.15
CA GLY A 238 36.15 46.74 20.53
C GLY A 238 35.05 46.14 21.43
N VAL A 239 35.00 46.44 22.73
CA VAL A 239 34.06 45.78 23.68
C VAL A 239 32.82 46.62 23.97
N GLY A 240 32.64 47.75 23.27
CA GLY A 240 31.66 48.77 23.61
C GLY A 240 30.41 48.89 22.71
N GLU A 241 29.93 47.87 22.00
CA GLU A 241 28.67 48.04 21.22
C GLU A 241 27.93 46.72 20.95
N ALA A 242 27.28 46.17 21.99
CA ALA A 242 26.14 45.26 21.85
C ALA A 242 25.38 45.16 23.19
N ILE A 243 24.51 46.15 23.45
CA ILE A 243 23.35 46.01 24.35
C ILE A 243 22.10 46.07 23.47
#